data_AF-A0A1J8QFZ2-F1
#
_entry.id   AF-A0A1J8QFZ2-F1
#
_cell.length_a   1.000
_cell.length_b   1.000
_cell.length_c   1.000
_cell.angle_alpha   90.00
_cell.angle_beta   90.00
_cell.angle_gamma   90.00
#
_symmetry.space_group_name_H-M   'P 1'
#
loop_
_entity.id
_entity.type
_entity.pdbx_description
1 polymer ?
#
loop_
_entity_poly.entity_id
_entity_poly.type
_entity_poly.pdbx_seq_one_letter_code
_entity_poly.pdbx_strand_id
1 'polypeptide(L)'
;MRQRFEEYIFGLQEEIIISFERLDPNAPTFKRDSWLREQGGKGVSGVFSVPPPGDASPAPQTMLEKACVNVSVIHHILPPATIKEMRKDHPSIPYDAKTGLPFFAAGISLVVHPRNPHAPTVHANYRYFEITEEAVEGEETGKVVTWWFGGGSDLTPSYIHEEDARYFHTMLQNVCNQYGTELYPAFK
;
A
#
# COMPACT_ATOMS: atom_id res chain seq x y z
N MET A 1 -0.07 -12.46 12.94
CA MET A 1 0.11 -11.08 12.39
C MET A 1 -0.47 -10.98 10.98
N ARG A 2 -0.10 -11.89 10.06
CA ARG A 2 -0.65 -12.02 8.68
C ARG A 2 -2.14 -11.66 8.56
N GLN A 3 -3.00 -12.45 9.21
CA GLN A 3 -4.46 -12.28 9.15
C GLN A 3 -4.92 -10.90 9.62
N ARG A 4 -4.42 -10.44 10.78
CA ARG A 4 -4.77 -9.12 11.33
C ARG A 4 -4.41 -7.98 10.37
N PHE A 5 -3.23 -8.04 9.75
CA PHE A 5 -2.80 -6.99 8.83
C PHE A 5 -3.56 -7.05 7.50
N GLU A 6 -3.83 -8.26 6.99
CA GLU A 6 -4.66 -8.48 5.82
C GLU A 6 -6.08 -7.89 6.00
N GLU A 7 -6.76 -8.25 7.09
CA GLU A 7 -8.10 -7.71 7.40
C GLU A 7 -8.07 -6.19 7.52
N TYR A 8 -7.03 -5.64 8.16
CA TYR A 8 -6.86 -4.20 8.30
C TYR A 8 -6.73 -3.48 6.96
N ILE A 9 -5.85 -3.94 6.06
CA ILE A 9 -5.61 -3.23 4.79
C ILE A 9 -6.80 -3.32 3.82
N PHE A 10 -7.57 -4.41 3.85
CA PHE A 10 -8.81 -4.52 3.07
C PHE A 10 -9.88 -3.56 3.59
N GLY A 11 -10.05 -3.47 4.92
CA GLY A 11 -10.95 -2.49 5.53
C GLY A 11 -10.53 -1.04 5.21
N LEU A 12 -9.24 -0.76 5.34
CA LEU A 12 -8.68 0.58 5.08
C LEU A 12 -8.84 1.00 3.61
N GLN A 13 -8.66 0.08 2.66
CA GLN A 13 -8.91 0.38 1.24
C GLN A 13 -10.35 0.84 1.02
N GLU A 14 -11.32 0.11 1.57
CA GLU A 14 -12.73 0.45 1.39
C GLU A 14 -13.07 1.78 2.07
N GLU A 15 -12.53 2.04 3.27
CA GLU A 15 -12.70 3.32 3.96
C GLU A 15 -12.17 4.50 3.14
N ILE A 16 -10.98 4.37 2.56
CA ILE A 16 -10.36 5.40 1.72
C ILE A 16 -11.19 5.63 0.45
N ILE A 17 -11.61 4.56 -0.23
CA ILE A 17 -12.40 4.67 -1.45
C ILE A 17 -13.75 5.34 -1.17
N ILE A 18 -14.46 4.89 -0.13
CA ILE A 18 -15.75 5.48 0.28
C ILE A 18 -15.57 6.97 0.62
N SER A 19 -14.44 7.34 1.24
CA SER A 19 -14.15 8.75 1.55
C SER A 19 -14.02 9.60 0.28
N PHE A 20 -13.38 9.09 -0.77
CA PHE A 20 -13.34 9.78 -2.08
C PHE A 20 -14.73 9.84 -2.75
N GLU A 21 -15.48 8.74 -2.73
CA GLU A 21 -16.84 8.69 -3.31
C GLU A 21 -17.80 9.65 -2.58
N ARG A 22 -17.63 9.87 -1.27
CA ARG A 22 -18.40 10.87 -0.49
C ARG A 22 -17.98 12.29 -0.79
N LEU A 23 -16.71 12.53 -1.09
CA LEU A 23 -16.17 13.85 -1.41
C LEU A 23 -16.70 14.36 -2.76
N ASP A 24 -16.93 13.45 -3.72
CA ASP A 24 -17.46 13.77 -5.04
C ASP A 24 -18.64 12.84 -5.41
N PRO A 25 -19.84 13.07 -4.86
CA PRO A 25 -20.99 12.17 -5.02
C PRO A 25 -21.57 12.14 -6.44
N ASN A 26 -21.17 13.09 -7.30
CA ASN A 26 -21.61 13.16 -8.69
C ASN A 26 -20.62 12.47 -9.65
N ALA A 27 -19.41 12.13 -9.18
CA ALA A 27 -18.45 11.37 -9.96
C ALA A 27 -18.86 9.89 -10.08
N PRO A 28 -18.39 9.18 -11.12
CA PRO A 28 -18.46 7.73 -11.17
C PRO A 28 -17.81 7.09 -9.94
N THR A 29 -18.33 5.95 -9.52
CA THR A 29 -17.74 5.19 -8.41
C THR A 29 -16.40 4.56 -8.80
N PHE A 30 -15.57 4.24 -7.81
CA PHE A 30 -14.35 3.50 -8.04
C PHE A 30 -14.67 2.09 -8.52
N LYS A 31 -13.98 1.65 -9.56
CA LYS A 31 -14.00 0.25 -10.00
C LYS A 31 -13.16 -0.57 -9.04
N ARG A 32 -13.73 -1.66 -8.52
CA ARG A 32 -13.06 -2.60 -7.61
C ARG A 32 -12.83 -3.92 -8.35
N ASP A 33 -11.60 -4.14 -8.79
CA ASP A 33 -11.22 -5.32 -9.56
C ASP A 33 -10.43 -6.30 -8.69
N SER A 34 -11.10 -7.37 -8.27
CA SER A 34 -10.46 -8.48 -7.56
C SER A 34 -9.68 -9.38 -8.50
N TRP A 35 -8.52 -9.87 -8.06
CA TRP A 35 -7.70 -10.80 -8.82
C TRP A 35 -7.04 -11.85 -7.93
N LEU A 36 -6.68 -12.98 -8.55
CA LEU A 36 -5.97 -14.10 -7.96
C LEU A 36 -4.76 -14.43 -8.84
N ARG A 37 -3.64 -14.81 -8.23
CA ARG A 37 -2.45 -15.33 -8.95
C ARG A 37 -2.41 -16.84 -8.85
N GLU A 38 -2.14 -17.50 -9.97
CA GLU A 38 -1.95 -18.96 -10.03
C GLU A 38 -0.85 -19.45 -9.08
N GLN A 39 0.20 -18.65 -8.92
CA GLN A 39 1.37 -18.95 -8.09
C GLN A 39 1.17 -18.63 -6.60
N GLY A 40 -0.04 -18.23 -6.20
CA GLY A 40 -0.35 -17.80 -4.84
C GLY A 40 -0.45 -16.28 -4.72
N GLY A 41 -1.45 -15.85 -3.97
CA GLY A 41 -1.73 -14.44 -3.70
C GLY A 41 -3.00 -13.92 -4.36
N LYS A 42 -3.48 -12.81 -3.80
CA LYS A 42 -4.74 -12.16 -4.16
C LYS A 42 -4.62 -10.66 -3.96
N GLY A 43 -5.54 -9.91 -4.55
CA GLY A 43 -5.62 -8.48 -4.32
C GLY A 43 -6.90 -7.89 -4.88
N VAL A 44 -7.09 -6.62 -4.56
CA VAL A 44 -8.18 -5.80 -5.09
C VAL A 44 -7.56 -4.49 -5.56
N SER A 45 -7.77 -4.17 -6.84
CA SER A 45 -7.40 -2.88 -7.42
C SER A 45 -8.61 -1.96 -7.38
N GLY A 46 -8.57 -0.92 -6.54
CA GLY A 46 -9.56 0.15 -6.53
C GLY A 46 -9.09 1.28 -7.45
N VAL A 47 -9.76 1.49 -8.58
CA VAL A 47 -9.33 2.45 -9.60
C VAL A 47 -10.45 3.43 -9.92
N PHE A 48 -10.08 4.70 -9.97
CA PHE A 48 -10.88 5.78 -10.54
C PHE A 48 -10.14 6.40 -11.71
N SER A 49 -10.85 6.71 -12.78
CA SER A 49 -10.34 7.50 -13.90
C SER A 49 -11.51 8.28 -14.48
N VAL A 50 -11.30 9.55 -14.80
CA VAL A 50 -12.32 10.36 -15.46
C VAL A 50 -12.75 9.67 -16.76
N PRO A 51 -14.06 9.44 -16.97
CA PRO A 51 -14.55 8.89 -18.22
C PRO A 51 -14.13 9.78 -19.39
N PRO A 52 -13.74 9.19 -20.53
CA PRO A 52 -13.49 9.97 -21.73
C PRO A 52 -14.76 10.75 -22.12
N PRO A 53 -14.63 11.93 -22.74
CA PRO A 53 -15.78 12.63 -23.29
C PRO A 53 -16.51 11.74 -24.30
N GLY A 54 -17.83 11.71 -24.22
CA GLY A 54 -18.67 10.99 -25.19
C GLY A 54 -18.98 11.86 -26.41
N ASP A 55 -19.46 11.24 -27.48
CA ASP A 55 -19.77 11.92 -28.74
C ASP A 55 -20.76 13.10 -28.61
N ALA A 56 -21.62 13.08 -27.58
CA ALA A 56 -22.64 14.09 -27.34
C ALA A 56 -22.58 14.74 -25.94
N SER A 57 -21.55 14.47 -25.13
CA SER A 57 -21.45 15.05 -23.77
C SER A 57 -20.00 15.22 -23.33
N PRO A 58 -19.65 16.38 -22.74
CA PRO A 58 -18.31 16.60 -22.21
C PRO A 58 -18.01 15.62 -21.07
N ALA A 59 -16.73 15.37 -20.82
CA ALA A 59 -16.31 14.60 -19.66
C ALA A 59 -16.83 15.27 -18.37
N PRO A 60 -17.28 14.48 -17.38
CA PRO A 60 -17.80 15.03 -16.13
C PRO A 60 -16.69 15.81 -15.41
N GLN A 61 -17.06 16.94 -14.80
CA GLN A 61 -16.16 17.61 -13.87
C GLN A 61 -16.15 16.85 -12.57
N THR A 62 -14.98 16.36 -12.19
CA THR A 62 -14.76 15.56 -10.99
C THR A 62 -13.56 16.12 -10.24
N MET A 63 -13.46 15.84 -8.94
CA MET A 63 -12.36 16.30 -8.10
C MET A 63 -11.04 15.59 -8.42
N LEU A 64 -11.11 14.33 -8.81
CA LEU A 64 -9.96 13.50 -9.16
C LEU A 64 -9.82 13.39 -10.67
N GLU A 65 -8.59 13.40 -11.19
CA GLU A 65 -8.31 13.03 -12.58
C GLU A 65 -8.15 11.50 -12.67
N LYS A 66 -7.39 10.93 -11.74
CA LYS A 66 -7.09 9.51 -11.66
C LYS A 66 -6.69 9.14 -10.24
N ALA A 67 -7.14 7.99 -9.77
CA ALA A 67 -6.70 7.47 -8.48
C ALA A 67 -6.63 5.95 -8.49
N CYS A 68 -5.70 5.41 -7.72
CA CYS A 68 -5.66 4.01 -7.39
C CYS A 68 -5.45 3.82 -5.89
N VAL A 69 -6.16 2.84 -5.33
CA VAL A 69 -5.98 2.35 -3.96
C VAL A 69 -5.97 0.84 -4.09
N ASN A 70 -4.80 0.23 -3.98
CA ASN A 70 -4.57 -1.17 -4.28
C ASN A 70 -4.19 -1.92 -3.02
N VAL A 71 -4.78 -3.10 -2.84
CA VAL A 71 -4.40 -4.07 -1.81
C VAL A 71 -3.84 -5.30 -2.49
N SER A 72 -2.75 -5.82 -1.95
CA SER A 72 -2.14 -7.07 -2.41
C SER A 72 -1.71 -7.92 -1.22
N VAL A 73 -1.94 -9.22 -1.31
CA VAL A 73 -1.49 -10.24 -0.36
C VAL A 73 -0.85 -11.35 -1.19
N ILE A 74 0.43 -11.61 -0.97
CA ILE A 74 1.25 -12.52 -1.76
C ILE A 74 1.91 -13.51 -0.82
N HIS A 75 1.88 -14.77 -1.22
CA HIS A 75 2.57 -15.87 -0.56
C HIS A 75 3.29 -16.68 -1.61
N HIS A 76 4.58 -16.88 -1.47
CA HIS A 76 5.34 -17.75 -2.35
C HIS A 76 6.67 -18.15 -1.68
N ILE A 77 7.65 -18.57 -2.47
CA ILE A 77 8.97 -19.01 -2.07
C ILE A 77 9.95 -17.99 -2.64
N LEU A 78 10.75 -17.37 -1.77
CA LEU A 78 11.86 -16.53 -2.19
C LEU A 78 12.94 -17.39 -2.83
N PRO A 79 13.36 -17.11 -4.08
CA PRO A 79 14.50 -17.78 -4.67
C PRO A 79 15.81 -17.49 -3.90
N PRO A 80 16.78 -18.41 -3.89
CA PRO A 80 18.08 -18.18 -3.24
C PRO A 80 18.78 -16.88 -3.66
N ALA A 81 18.67 -16.50 -4.94
CA ALA A 81 19.23 -15.24 -5.44
C ALA A 81 18.59 -14.02 -4.77
N THR A 82 17.27 -14.02 -4.57
CA THR A 82 16.55 -12.93 -3.88
C THR A 82 16.91 -12.88 -2.41
N ILE A 83 17.01 -14.04 -1.73
CA ILE A 83 17.46 -14.12 -0.34
C ILE A 83 18.85 -13.52 -0.18
N LYS A 84 19.78 -13.85 -1.08
CA LYS A 84 21.15 -13.31 -1.08
C LYS A 84 21.16 -11.78 -1.15
N GLU A 85 20.32 -11.19 -1.99
CA GLU A 85 20.20 -9.73 -2.12
C GLU A 85 19.57 -9.10 -0.87
N MET A 86 18.47 -9.66 -0.35
CA MET A 86 17.79 -9.14 0.84
C MET A 86 18.68 -9.15 2.09
N ARG A 87 19.65 -10.07 2.17
CA ARG A 87 20.58 -10.15 3.30
C ARG A 87 21.52 -8.95 3.43
N LYS A 88 21.66 -8.11 2.39
CA LYS A 88 22.42 -6.85 2.48
C LYS A 88 21.82 -5.93 3.54
N ASP A 89 20.49 -5.89 3.63
CA ASP A 89 19.76 -5.05 4.58
C ASP A 89 19.19 -5.87 5.75
N HIS A 90 19.11 -7.20 5.62
CA HIS A 90 18.55 -8.13 6.61
C HIS A 90 19.49 -9.33 6.88
N PRO A 91 20.63 -9.13 7.56
CA PRO A 91 21.68 -10.16 7.67
C PRO A 91 21.27 -11.43 8.43
N SER A 92 20.21 -11.34 9.25
CA SER A 92 19.66 -12.44 10.05
C SER A 92 18.90 -13.50 9.24
N ILE A 93 18.58 -13.24 7.96
CA ILE A 93 17.91 -14.23 7.11
C ILE A 93 18.86 -15.41 6.83
N PRO A 94 18.47 -16.67 7.12
CA PRO A 94 19.21 -17.87 6.73
C PRO A 94 19.40 -17.92 5.22
N TYR A 95 20.54 -18.46 4.79
CA TYR A 95 20.82 -18.58 3.36
C TYR A 95 21.44 -19.93 3.07
N ASP A 96 20.80 -20.61 2.12
CA ASP A 96 21.35 -21.73 1.40
C ASP A 96 21.27 -21.39 -0.10
N ALA A 97 22.33 -21.67 -0.85
CA ALA A 97 22.39 -21.40 -2.28
C ALA A 97 21.42 -22.28 -3.08
N LYS A 98 20.87 -23.34 -2.48
CA LYS A 98 19.98 -24.31 -3.13
C LYS A 98 18.53 -24.25 -2.67
N THR A 99 18.26 -23.66 -1.51
CA THR A 99 16.96 -23.73 -0.85
C THR A 99 16.31 -22.36 -0.79
N GLY A 100 15.06 -22.27 -1.24
CA GLY A 100 14.25 -21.08 -1.10
C GLY A 100 13.61 -21.01 0.29
N LEU A 101 13.07 -19.85 0.65
CA LEU A 101 12.35 -19.68 1.92
C LEU A 101 10.93 -19.19 1.66
N PRO A 102 9.91 -19.78 2.29
CA PRO A 102 8.56 -19.24 2.21
C PRO A 102 8.49 -17.81 2.72
N PHE A 103 7.69 -16.98 2.05
CA PHE A 103 7.42 -15.61 2.49
C PHE A 103 5.95 -15.26 2.38
N PHE A 104 5.57 -14.28 3.19
CA PHE A 104 4.30 -13.56 3.13
C PHE A 104 4.60 -12.08 2.93
N ALA A 105 3.88 -11.45 2.02
CA ALA A 105 3.88 -10.00 1.86
C ALA A 105 2.45 -9.51 1.68
N ALA A 106 2.03 -8.54 2.48
CA ALA A 106 0.78 -7.85 2.27
C ALA A 106 0.99 -6.34 2.32
N GLY A 107 0.18 -5.58 1.61
CA GLY A 107 0.25 -4.13 1.67
C GLY A 107 -0.87 -3.42 0.95
N ILE A 108 -1.07 -2.18 1.36
CA ILE A 108 -1.88 -1.19 0.68
C ILE A 108 -0.96 -0.17 0.04
N SER A 109 -1.30 0.26 -1.18
CA SER A 109 -0.60 1.31 -1.90
C SER A 109 -1.60 2.17 -2.64
N LEU A 110 -1.42 3.49 -2.59
CA LEU A 110 -2.27 4.42 -3.31
C LEU A 110 -1.46 5.50 -4.01
N VAL A 111 -2.00 5.97 -5.13
CA VAL A 111 -1.59 7.19 -5.80
C VAL A 111 -2.86 7.91 -6.25
N VAL A 112 -2.99 9.17 -5.88
CA VAL A 112 -4.20 9.96 -6.14
C VAL A 112 -3.79 11.26 -6.81
N HIS A 113 -4.30 11.48 -8.01
CA HIS A 113 -4.09 12.68 -8.81
C HIS A 113 -5.39 13.50 -8.84
N PRO A 114 -5.44 14.61 -8.09
CA PRO A 114 -6.52 15.58 -8.24
C PRO A 114 -6.55 16.19 -9.64
N ARG A 115 -7.73 16.61 -10.08
CA ARG A 115 -7.91 17.32 -11.36
C ARG A 115 -7.52 18.79 -11.24
N ASN A 116 -7.75 19.41 -10.08
CA ASN A 116 -7.35 20.79 -9.82
C ASN A 116 -5.85 20.84 -9.50
N PRO A 117 -5.02 21.61 -10.22
CA PRO A 117 -3.58 21.68 -9.98
C PRO A 117 -3.20 22.31 -8.63
N HIS A 118 -4.12 23.00 -7.96
CA HIS A 118 -3.92 23.50 -6.59
C HIS A 118 -4.09 22.40 -5.54
N ALA A 119 -4.72 21.28 -5.87
CA ALA A 119 -4.78 20.12 -5.00
C ALA A 119 -3.59 19.19 -5.29
N PRO A 120 -2.79 18.80 -4.28
CA PRO A 120 -1.58 18.02 -4.47
C PRO A 120 -1.86 16.55 -4.80
N THR A 121 -0.96 15.94 -5.57
CA THR A 121 -0.92 14.47 -5.68
C THR A 121 -0.47 13.88 -4.33
N VAL A 122 -1.07 12.77 -3.92
CA VAL A 122 -0.63 12.01 -2.73
C VAL A 122 -0.28 10.58 -3.11
N HIS A 123 0.81 10.09 -2.54
CA HIS A 123 1.16 8.68 -2.57
C HIS A 123 1.26 8.16 -1.13
N ALA A 124 0.83 6.93 -0.91
CA ALA A 124 1.09 6.23 0.34
C ALA A 124 1.29 4.73 0.09
N ASN A 125 2.13 4.11 0.91
CA ASN A 125 2.36 2.68 0.91
C ASN A 125 2.53 2.20 2.35
N TYR A 126 1.82 1.15 2.75
CA TYR A 126 2.06 0.48 4.02
C TYR A 126 2.01 -1.03 3.80
N ARG A 127 3.07 -1.72 4.22
CA ARG A 127 3.26 -3.14 3.95
C ARG A 127 3.85 -3.88 5.14
N TYR A 128 3.50 -5.15 5.23
CA TYR A 128 4.04 -6.12 6.14
C TYR A 128 4.71 -7.24 5.35
N PHE A 129 5.90 -7.64 5.77
CA PHE A 129 6.66 -8.72 5.17
C PHE A 129 7.13 -9.67 6.25
N GLU A 130 7.03 -10.98 6.00
CA GLU A 130 7.65 -11.98 6.86
C GLU A 130 8.19 -13.16 6.04
N ILE A 131 9.29 -13.74 6.54
CA ILE A 131 9.92 -14.94 6.01
C ILE A 131 9.78 -16.02 7.07
N THR A 132 9.44 -17.24 6.66
CA THR A 132 9.37 -18.40 7.54
C THR A 132 10.33 -19.49 7.08
N GLU A 133 10.56 -20.44 7.97
CA GLU A 133 11.06 -21.76 7.59
C GLU A 133 9.97 -22.52 6.79
N GLU A 134 10.32 -23.68 6.24
CA GLU A 134 9.33 -24.60 5.69
C GLU A 134 8.39 -25.08 6.80
N ALA A 135 7.11 -25.26 6.48
CA ALA A 135 6.15 -25.77 7.44
C ALA A 135 6.46 -27.25 7.74
N VAL A 136 6.40 -27.62 9.02
CA VAL A 136 6.46 -29.02 9.43
C VAL A 136 5.09 -29.68 9.22
N GLU A 137 5.06 -31.01 9.10
CA GLU A 137 3.83 -31.76 8.86
C GLU A 137 2.79 -31.48 9.97
N GLY A 138 1.62 -31.00 9.58
CA GLY A 138 0.53 -30.62 10.50
C GLY A 138 0.45 -29.12 10.83
N GLU A 139 1.39 -28.29 10.39
CA GLU A 139 1.33 -26.83 10.55
C GLU A 139 0.98 -26.11 9.24
N GLU A 140 0.16 -25.06 9.32
CA GLU A 140 -0.18 -24.23 8.14
C GLU A 140 1.00 -23.35 7.68
N THR A 141 1.87 -22.96 8.60
CA THR A 141 3.01 -22.08 8.33
C THR A 141 4.20 -22.46 9.19
N GLY A 142 5.41 -22.45 8.62
CA GLY A 142 6.63 -22.65 9.40
C GLY A 142 6.93 -21.50 10.37
N LYS A 143 7.94 -21.72 11.21
CA LYS A 143 8.39 -20.73 12.20
C LYS A 143 8.86 -19.44 11.52
N VAL A 144 8.46 -18.29 12.08
CA VAL A 144 8.91 -16.97 11.60
C VAL A 144 10.41 -16.80 11.85
N VAL A 145 11.13 -16.52 10.77
CA VAL A 145 12.57 -16.22 10.76
C VAL A 145 12.78 -14.73 11.03
N THR A 146 12.12 -13.90 10.23
CA THR A 146 12.22 -12.45 10.31
C THR A 146 10.95 -11.83 9.73
N TRP A 147 10.65 -10.62 10.20
CA TRP A 147 9.52 -9.83 9.72
C TRP A 147 9.81 -8.35 9.91
N TRP A 148 9.15 -7.52 9.11
CA TRP A 148 9.19 -6.07 9.26
C TRP A 148 7.96 -5.43 8.63
N PHE A 149 7.69 -4.20 9.09
CA PHE A 149 6.81 -3.28 8.39
C PHE A 149 7.64 -2.33 7.55
N GLY A 150 7.04 -1.81 6.49
CA GLY A 150 7.59 -0.71 5.71
C GLY A 150 6.47 0.18 5.21
N GLY A 151 6.77 1.45 4.98
CA GLY A 151 5.76 2.35 4.44
C GLY A 151 6.07 3.81 4.64
N GLY A 152 5.09 4.63 4.28
CA GLY A 152 5.15 6.08 4.33
C GLY A 152 4.02 6.69 3.52
N SER A 153 3.93 8.01 3.61
CA SER A 153 3.01 8.84 2.84
C SER A 153 3.72 10.13 2.47
N ASP A 154 3.52 10.60 1.25
CA ASP A 154 4.16 11.78 0.70
C ASP A 154 3.20 12.60 -0.17
N LEU A 155 3.49 13.90 -0.25
CA LEU A 155 2.67 14.90 -0.92
C LEU A 155 3.49 15.53 -2.05
N THR A 156 2.93 15.53 -3.26
CA THR A 156 3.55 16.09 -4.47
C THR A 156 2.68 17.23 -5.02
N PRO A 157 2.84 18.47 -4.51
CA PRO A 157 2.09 19.63 -4.99
C PRO A 157 2.62 20.14 -6.34
N SER A 158 1.72 20.55 -7.23
CA SER A 158 2.09 21.34 -8.41
C SER A 158 2.32 22.81 -8.05
N TYR A 159 1.48 23.35 -7.15
CA TYR A 159 1.63 24.66 -6.53
C TYR A 159 1.81 24.50 -5.02
N ILE A 160 2.83 25.14 -4.47
CA ILE A 160 3.15 25.01 -3.05
C ILE A 160 2.23 25.91 -2.23
N HIS A 161 1.46 25.28 -1.35
CA HIS A 161 0.71 25.91 -0.28
C HIS A 161 1.34 25.51 1.06
N GLU A 162 1.98 26.46 1.76
CA GLU A 162 2.71 26.15 3.00
C GLU A 162 1.81 25.54 4.09
N GLU A 163 0.56 25.99 4.15
CA GLU A 163 -0.47 25.48 5.06
C GLU A 163 -0.74 23.98 4.85
N ASP A 164 -0.83 23.52 3.60
CA ASP A 164 -1.04 22.10 3.28
C ASP A 164 0.16 21.26 3.68
N ALA A 165 1.38 21.74 3.42
CA ALA A 165 2.61 21.06 3.82
C ALA A 165 2.73 20.94 5.35
N ARG A 166 2.43 22.03 6.07
CA ARG A 166 2.40 22.04 7.55
C ARG A 166 1.33 21.10 8.08
N TYR A 167 0.11 21.14 7.53
CA TYR A 167 -0.99 20.29 7.95
C TYR A 167 -0.65 18.80 7.76
N PHE A 168 -0.21 18.42 6.55
CA PHE A 168 0.16 17.04 6.22
C PHE A 168 1.24 16.51 7.17
N HIS A 169 2.32 17.26 7.35
CA HIS A 169 3.39 16.86 8.25
C HIS A 169 3.00 16.85 9.72
N THR A 170 2.14 17.77 10.17
CA THR A 170 1.62 17.79 11.54
C THR A 170 0.81 16.54 11.83
N MET A 171 -0.02 16.08 10.89
CA MET A 171 -0.79 14.85 11.03
C MET A 171 0.11 13.61 11.16
N LEU A 172 1.14 13.49 10.30
CA LEU A 172 2.12 12.40 10.39
C LEU A 172 2.92 12.43 11.70
N GLN A 173 3.35 13.63 12.12
CA GLN A 173 4.08 13.81 13.37
C GLN A 173 3.22 13.43 14.59
N ASN A 174 1.96 13.84 14.62
CA ASN A 174 1.03 13.51 15.70
C ASN A 174 0.81 12.00 15.86
N VAL A 175 0.80 11.24 14.76
CA VAL A 175 0.72 9.78 14.81
C VAL A 175 2.04 9.19 15.33
N CYS A 176 3.18 9.60 14.77
CA CYS A 176 4.48 9.10 15.19
C CYS A 176 4.75 9.35 16.69
N ASN A 177 4.38 10.53 17.20
CA ASN A 177 4.57 10.91 18.59
C ASN A 177 3.83 10.00 19.59
N GLN A 178 2.82 9.24 19.15
CA GLN A 178 2.14 8.25 20.00
C GLN A 178 3.01 7.01 20.27
N TYR A 179 4.02 6.78 19.45
CA TYR A 179 4.90 5.60 19.51
C TYR A 179 6.37 5.95 19.81
N GLY A 180 6.74 7.24 19.74
CA GLY A 180 8.07 7.74 20.03
C GLY A 180 8.33 9.06 19.31
N THR A 181 8.78 10.09 20.05
CA THR A 181 9.02 11.44 19.47
C THR A 181 10.18 11.48 18.47
N GLU A 182 11.06 10.48 18.52
CA GLU A 182 12.19 10.28 17.63
C GLU A 182 11.81 9.70 16.25
N LEU A 183 10.63 9.10 16.13
CA LEU A 183 10.22 8.39 14.91
C LEU A 183 9.95 9.35 13.75
N TYR A 184 9.24 10.45 13.98
CA TYR A 184 8.94 11.40 12.91
C TYR A 184 10.20 12.04 12.33
N PRO A 185 11.16 12.56 13.12
CA PRO A 185 12.44 13.02 12.59
C PRO A 185 13.22 11.96 11.81
N ALA A 186 13.14 10.68 12.20
CA ALA A 186 13.84 9.59 11.52
C ALA A 186 13.18 9.18 10.19
N PHE A 187 11.86 9.37 10.05
CA PHE A 187 11.10 8.97 8.86
C PHE A 187 10.77 10.10 7.89
N LYS A 188 10.96 11.37 8.29
CA LYS A 188 10.70 12.55 7.46
C LYS A 188 11.80 12.77 6.41
#